data_AF-A0A554NCP1-F1
#
_entry.id   AF-A0A554NCP1-F1
#
_cell.length_a   1.000
_cell.length_b   1.000
_cell.length_c   1.000
_cell.angle_alpha   90.00
_cell.angle_beta   90.00
_cell.angle_gamma   90.00
#
_symmetry.space_group_name_H-M   'P 1'
#
loop_
_entity.id
_entity.type
_entity.pdbx_description
1 polymer ?
#
loop_
_entity_poly.entity_id
_entity_poly.type
_entity_poly.pdbx_seq_one_letter_code
_entity_poly.pdbx_strand_id
1 'polypeptide(L)'
;MSEPRVPGGRGTELDLPCGETVTPHELDLGLREYACDCGETHAVVMDVHPLSRWVPEELVRTLEAAIDTADEFGQFGTPHVMGMVLEEFPEAVVSADTSDDGSVGYAMVWLADFDARRLHEVVVELLVELMEHALSHAEDGTAAAQFEQQMLQFDVAEFVEAYRDERDFEDEFDTPA
;
A
#
# COMPACT_ATOMS: atom_id res chain seq x y z
N MET A 1 25.43 31.73 -19.59
CA MET A 1 24.29 32.19 -18.78
C MET A 1 23.91 30.98 -17.94
N SER A 2 24.22 31.04 -16.65
CA SER A 2 23.94 29.95 -15.72
C SER A 2 22.60 30.28 -15.09
N GLU A 3 21.54 29.53 -15.39
CA GLU A 3 20.27 29.69 -14.68
C GLU A 3 20.51 29.55 -13.16
N PRO A 4 19.88 30.40 -12.31
CA PRO A 4 20.04 30.32 -10.87
C PRO A 4 19.36 29.04 -10.37
N ARG A 5 20.15 28.05 -9.94
CA ARG A 5 19.63 26.88 -9.23
C ARG A 5 19.27 27.32 -7.81
N VAL A 6 17.96 27.38 -7.55
CA VAL A 6 17.40 27.45 -6.20
C VAL A 6 17.67 26.09 -5.53
N PRO A 7 18.33 26.03 -4.36
CA PRO A 7 18.41 24.82 -3.55
C PRO A 7 17.02 24.60 -2.94
N GLY A 8 16.35 23.57 -3.43
CA GLY A 8 14.92 23.30 -3.28
C GLY A 8 14.54 22.56 -4.56
N GLY A 9 15.14 21.37 -4.73
CA GLY A 9 15.06 20.61 -5.96
C GLY A 9 13.60 20.37 -6.29
N ARG A 10 13.20 20.68 -7.52
CA ARG A 10 11.92 20.23 -8.08
C ARG A 10 11.79 18.75 -7.72
N GLY A 11 10.73 18.39 -7.00
CA GLY A 11 10.47 17.02 -6.57
C GLY A 11 10.76 16.08 -7.73
N THR A 12 11.64 15.12 -7.48
CA THR A 12 12.15 14.18 -8.49
C THR A 12 10.96 13.60 -9.25
N GLU A 13 10.97 13.72 -10.58
CA GLU A 13 10.01 13.03 -11.44
C GLU A 13 10.10 11.52 -11.16
N LEU A 14 8.96 10.86 -11.00
CA LEU A 14 8.88 9.40 -10.90
C LEU A 14 8.67 8.85 -12.30
N ASP A 15 9.60 8.01 -12.75
CA ASP A 15 9.42 7.18 -13.93
C ASP A 15 8.47 6.02 -13.58
N LEU A 16 7.30 5.97 -14.21
CA LEU A 16 6.31 4.93 -14.00
C LEU A 16 6.64 3.68 -14.84
N PRO A 17 6.25 2.48 -14.37
CA PRO A 17 6.48 1.24 -15.12
C PRO A 17 5.86 1.23 -16.53
N CYS A 18 4.76 1.95 -16.72
CA CYS A 18 4.09 2.10 -18.01
C CYS A 18 4.88 2.97 -19.02
N GLY A 19 5.96 3.64 -18.57
CA GLY A 19 6.83 4.50 -19.37
C GLY A 19 6.49 5.99 -19.31
N GLU A 20 5.42 6.38 -18.62
CA GLU A 20 5.08 7.77 -18.34
C GLU A 20 5.81 8.29 -17.10
N THR A 21 5.74 9.60 -16.87
CA THR A 21 6.36 10.25 -15.70
C THR A 21 5.32 11.05 -14.93
N VAL A 22 5.42 11.06 -13.60
CA VAL A 22 4.56 11.89 -12.73
C VAL A 22 5.41 12.60 -11.68
N THR A 23 5.01 13.82 -11.30
CA THR A 23 5.64 14.51 -10.17
C THR A 23 4.82 14.28 -8.89
N PRO A 24 5.46 14.14 -7.71
CA PRO A 24 4.74 14.04 -6.45
C PRO A 24 3.75 15.18 -6.17
N HIS A 25 4.01 16.37 -6.73
CA HIS A 25 3.16 17.55 -6.55
C HIS A 25 1.83 17.47 -7.32
N GLU A 26 1.71 16.54 -8.26
CA GLU A 26 0.48 16.27 -9.01
C GLU A 26 -0.42 15.24 -8.31
N LEU A 27 0.08 14.63 -7.23
CA LEU A 27 -0.64 13.64 -6.44
C LEU A 27 -1.22 14.31 -5.20
N ASP A 28 -2.53 14.57 -5.23
CA ASP A 28 -3.23 15.11 -4.07
C ASP A 28 -3.13 14.16 -2.87
N LEU A 29 -3.03 14.73 -1.66
CA LEU A 29 -2.97 13.95 -0.44
C LEU A 29 -4.21 13.05 -0.34
N GLY A 30 -3.99 11.76 -0.06
CA GLY A 30 -5.08 10.79 0.04
C GLY A 30 -5.48 10.13 -1.28
N LEU A 31 -4.95 10.59 -2.43
CA LEU A 31 -5.25 10.02 -3.75
C LEU A 31 -4.99 8.50 -3.77
N ARG A 32 -5.95 7.75 -4.31
CA ARG A 32 -5.89 6.29 -4.39
C ARG A 32 -5.64 5.76 -5.79
N GLU A 33 -6.00 6.53 -6.79
CA GLU A 33 -5.92 6.18 -8.20
C GLU A 33 -5.49 7.39 -9.02
N TYR A 34 -4.53 7.18 -9.92
CA TYR A 34 -4.02 8.18 -10.84
C TYR A 34 -4.40 7.79 -12.27
N ALA A 35 -5.16 8.67 -12.94
CA ALA A 35 -5.49 8.49 -14.35
C ALA A 35 -4.27 8.91 -15.19
N CYS A 36 -3.56 7.93 -15.73
CA CYS A 36 -2.28 8.14 -16.41
C CYS A 36 -2.47 8.44 -17.91
N ASP A 37 -1.52 9.17 -18.48
CA ASP A 37 -1.48 9.48 -19.91
C ASP A 37 -1.29 8.24 -20.80
N CYS A 38 -0.84 7.11 -20.24
CA CYS A 38 -0.80 5.81 -20.93
C CYS A 38 -2.22 5.26 -21.25
N GLY A 39 -3.26 5.82 -20.62
CA GLY A 39 -4.66 5.45 -20.81
C GLY A 39 -5.21 4.47 -19.76
N GLU A 40 -4.40 4.06 -18.79
CA GLU A 40 -4.77 3.19 -17.69
C GLU A 40 -4.84 3.96 -16.36
N THR A 41 -5.37 3.30 -15.33
CA THR A 41 -5.44 3.82 -13.97
C THR A 41 -4.40 3.11 -13.10
N HIS A 42 -3.59 3.89 -12.40
CA HIS A 42 -2.52 3.40 -11.56
C HIS A 42 -2.86 3.58 -10.08
N ALA A 43 -2.70 2.52 -9.29
CA ALA A 43 -2.92 2.61 -7.85
C ALA A 43 -1.88 3.53 -7.22
N VAL A 44 -2.34 4.39 -6.31
CA VAL A 44 -1.51 5.30 -5.52
C VAL A 44 -1.66 4.95 -4.05
N VAL A 45 -0.52 4.84 -3.37
CA VAL A 45 -0.44 4.65 -1.93
C VAL A 45 0.55 5.67 -1.37
N MET A 46 0.19 6.29 -0.25
CA MET A 46 1.03 7.23 0.48
C MET A 46 1.21 6.71 1.91
N ASP A 47 2.29 7.09 2.58
CA ASP A 47 2.56 6.68 3.98
C ASP A 47 1.47 7.15 4.95
N VAL A 48 0.74 8.21 4.61
CA VAL A 48 -0.40 8.72 5.39
C VAL A 48 -1.65 7.83 5.32
N HIS A 49 -1.74 6.92 4.34
CA HIS A 49 -2.90 6.03 4.24
C HIS A 49 -2.89 5.03 5.40
N PRO A 50 -4.01 4.86 6.14
CA PRO A 50 -4.07 3.90 7.21
C PRO A 50 -4.05 2.47 6.66
N LEU A 51 -3.53 1.52 7.43
CA LEU A 51 -3.58 0.09 7.07
C LEU A 51 -5.03 -0.40 6.93
N SER A 52 -5.97 0.25 7.64
CA SER A 52 -7.39 -0.05 7.53
C SER A 52 -8.00 0.30 6.16
N ARG A 53 -7.24 0.90 5.26
CA ARG A 53 -7.56 0.96 3.83
C ARG A 53 -7.77 -0.44 3.22
N TRP A 54 -7.03 -1.44 3.70
CA TRP A 54 -6.99 -2.76 3.09
C TRP A 54 -7.74 -3.84 3.88
N VAL A 55 -7.76 -3.71 5.20
CA VAL A 55 -8.30 -4.74 6.10
C VAL A 55 -9.01 -4.12 7.31
N PRO A 56 -9.95 -4.83 7.96
CA PRO A 56 -10.64 -4.32 9.13
C PRO A 56 -9.69 -3.86 10.25
N GLU A 57 -10.09 -2.81 10.98
CA GLU A 57 -9.36 -2.25 12.13
C GLU A 57 -9.01 -3.29 13.21
N GLU A 58 -9.84 -4.32 13.37
CA GLU A 58 -9.54 -5.42 14.30
C GLU A 58 -8.32 -6.22 13.85
N LEU A 59 -8.20 -6.50 12.54
CA LEU A 59 -7.04 -7.19 11.98
C LEU A 59 -5.79 -6.31 12.02
N VAL A 60 -5.94 -5.00 11.75
CA VAL A 60 -4.84 -4.02 11.90
C VAL A 60 -4.22 -4.12 13.30
N ARG A 61 -5.05 -4.06 14.35
CA ARG A 61 -4.58 -4.18 15.74
C ARG A 61 -3.91 -5.51 16.03
N THR A 62 -4.41 -6.60 15.44
CA THR A 62 -3.79 -7.92 15.57
C THR A 62 -2.40 -7.95 14.92
N LEU A 63 -2.25 -7.41 13.72
CA LEU A 63 -0.99 -7.34 12.99
C LEU A 63 0.03 -6.46 13.74
N GLU A 64 -0.37 -5.27 14.18
CA GLU A 64 0.47 -4.37 14.98
C GLU A 64 0.96 -5.01 16.29
N ALA A 65 0.11 -5.81 16.94
CA ALA A 65 0.47 -6.49 18.18
C ALA A 65 1.33 -7.74 17.97
N ALA A 66 1.24 -8.39 16.81
CA ALA A 66 1.92 -9.64 16.52
C ALA A 66 3.27 -9.45 15.82
N ILE A 67 3.45 -8.35 15.07
CA ILE A 67 4.62 -8.11 14.24
C ILE A 67 5.45 -6.99 14.88
N ASP A 68 6.60 -7.36 15.44
CA ASP A 68 7.61 -6.41 15.90
C ASP A 68 8.37 -5.84 14.69
N THR A 69 8.41 -4.51 14.57
CA THR A 69 9.22 -3.81 13.56
C THR A 69 10.46 -3.18 14.19
N ALA A 70 11.57 -3.17 13.44
CA ALA A 70 12.88 -2.73 13.93
C ALA A 70 13.36 -1.44 13.24
N ASP A 71 12.44 -0.67 12.68
CA ASP A 71 12.67 0.56 11.92
C ASP A 71 12.12 1.81 12.65
N GLU A 72 12.14 2.94 11.96
CA GLU A 72 11.72 4.22 12.48
C GLU A 72 10.19 4.42 12.54
N PHE A 73 9.41 3.56 11.88
CA PHE A 73 7.95 3.63 11.88
C PHE A 73 7.33 3.09 13.17
N GLY A 74 8.06 2.22 13.88
CA GLY A 74 7.75 1.75 15.23
C GLY A 74 6.59 0.76 15.37
N GLN A 75 5.70 0.67 14.39
CA GLN A 75 4.63 -0.33 14.30
C GLN A 75 4.42 -0.79 12.86
N PHE A 76 3.95 -2.02 12.68
CA PHE A 76 3.58 -2.53 11.37
C PHE A 76 2.47 -1.67 10.73
N GLY A 77 2.58 -1.37 9.45
CA GLY A 77 1.71 -0.42 8.78
C GLY A 77 1.95 -0.33 7.29
N THR A 78 1.33 0.66 6.63
CA THR A 78 1.35 0.84 5.17
C THR A 78 2.75 0.79 4.53
N PRO A 79 3.81 1.44 5.08
CA PRO A 79 5.15 1.33 4.51
C PRO A 79 5.69 -0.11 4.44
N HIS A 80 5.37 -0.94 5.44
CA HIS A 80 5.80 -2.34 5.49
C HIS A 80 5.08 -3.18 4.44
N VAL A 81 3.75 -3.01 4.33
CA VAL A 81 2.95 -3.68 3.30
C VAL A 81 3.41 -3.28 1.91
N MET A 82 3.65 -1.99 1.66
CA MET A 82 4.15 -1.57 0.36
C MET A 82 5.58 -2.04 0.08
N GLY A 83 6.38 -2.26 1.12
CA GLY A 83 7.66 -2.98 1.02
C GLY A 83 7.47 -4.40 0.48
N MET A 84 6.53 -5.17 1.06
CA MET A 84 6.19 -6.52 0.57
C MET A 84 5.69 -6.51 -0.88
N VAL A 85 4.82 -5.54 -1.23
CA VAL A 85 4.32 -5.38 -2.61
C VAL A 85 5.47 -5.09 -3.57
N LEU A 86 6.41 -4.21 -3.20
CA LEU A 86 7.56 -3.89 -4.03
C LEU A 86 8.51 -5.08 -4.19
N GLU A 87 8.65 -5.91 -3.16
CA GLU A 87 9.44 -7.15 -3.23
C GLU A 87 8.81 -8.17 -4.19
N GLU A 88 7.48 -8.32 -4.19
CA GLU A 88 6.76 -9.24 -5.08
C GLU A 88 6.65 -8.70 -6.52
N PHE A 89 6.47 -7.38 -6.68
CA PHE A 89 6.22 -6.71 -7.96
C PHE A 89 7.26 -5.61 -8.29
N PRO A 90 8.57 -5.92 -8.34
CA PRO A 90 9.62 -4.91 -8.46
C PRO A 90 9.65 -4.17 -9.80
N GLU A 91 9.04 -4.75 -10.85
CA GLU A 91 8.95 -4.14 -12.18
C GLU A 91 7.64 -3.37 -12.39
N ALA A 92 6.64 -3.58 -11.52
CA ALA A 92 5.29 -3.03 -11.68
C ALA A 92 4.94 -2.00 -10.60
N VAL A 93 5.80 -1.78 -9.62
CA VAL A 93 5.63 -0.78 -8.57
C VAL A 93 6.88 0.08 -8.45
N VAL A 94 6.68 1.39 -8.36
CA VAL A 94 7.75 2.38 -8.11
C VAL A 94 7.43 3.16 -6.86
N SER A 95 8.48 3.68 -6.20
CA SER A 95 8.34 4.47 -4.98
C SER A 95 9.21 5.71 -5.02
N ALA A 96 8.79 6.78 -4.34
CA ALA A 96 9.63 7.94 -4.07
C ALA A 96 9.60 8.35 -2.60
N ASP A 97 10.76 8.82 -2.15
CA ASP A 97 10.95 9.50 -0.87
C ASP A 97 10.80 11.01 -1.09
N THR A 98 9.81 11.59 -0.41
CA THR A 98 9.48 13.01 -0.43
C THR A 98 9.61 13.64 0.96
N SER A 99 10.29 12.98 1.89
CA SER A 99 10.45 13.44 3.28
C SER A 99 11.12 14.82 3.41
N ASP A 100 11.98 15.18 2.46
CA ASP A 100 12.63 16.50 2.39
C ASP A 100 11.76 17.60 1.74
N ASP A 101 10.59 17.22 1.19
CA ASP A 101 9.66 18.13 0.51
C ASP A 101 8.40 18.38 1.34
N GLY A 102 8.47 19.39 2.21
CA GLY A 102 7.35 19.78 3.06
C GLY A 102 6.13 20.36 2.32
N SER A 103 6.14 20.43 0.98
CA SER A 103 5.01 20.97 0.21
C SER A 103 3.98 19.93 -0.22
N VAL A 104 4.33 18.63 -0.24
CA VAL A 104 3.43 17.55 -0.71
C VAL A 104 2.61 16.89 0.41
N GLY A 105 3.07 16.96 1.67
CA GLY A 105 2.29 16.51 2.83
C GLY A 105 2.38 15.01 3.16
N TYR A 106 3.19 14.23 2.44
CA TYR A 106 3.51 12.83 2.70
C TYR A 106 5.02 12.59 2.56
N ALA A 107 5.56 11.57 3.22
CA ALA A 107 6.99 11.27 3.20
C ALA A 107 7.34 10.19 2.17
N MET A 108 6.42 9.28 1.86
CA MET A 108 6.61 8.23 0.87
C MET A 108 5.37 8.09 -0.01
N VAL A 109 5.59 7.82 -1.30
CA VAL A 109 4.53 7.46 -2.25
C VAL A 109 4.94 6.26 -3.07
N TRP A 110 3.96 5.40 -3.37
CA TRP A 110 4.08 4.25 -4.25
C TRP A 110 3.04 4.35 -5.36
N LEU A 111 3.44 4.02 -6.58
CA LEU A 111 2.56 3.89 -7.73
C LEU A 111 2.74 2.52 -8.38
N ALA A 112 1.62 1.86 -8.66
CA ALA A 112 1.59 0.58 -9.35
C ALA A 112 1.04 0.71 -10.78
N ASP A 113 1.50 -0.13 -11.70
CA ASP A 113 1.00 -0.18 -13.08
C ASP A 113 -0.40 -0.80 -13.22
N PHE A 114 -0.97 -1.25 -12.11
CA PHE A 114 -2.34 -1.76 -12.00
C PHE A 114 -3.21 -0.88 -11.10
N ASP A 115 -4.53 -1.04 -11.22
CA ASP A 115 -5.53 -0.25 -10.49
C ASP A 115 -5.59 -0.55 -8.97
N ALA A 116 -6.32 0.28 -8.23
CA ALA A 116 -6.38 0.17 -6.78
C ALA A 116 -7.18 -1.04 -6.29
N ARG A 117 -8.02 -1.67 -7.12
CA ARG A 117 -8.72 -2.92 -6.77
C ARG A 117 -7.73 -4.07 -6.82
N ARG A 118 -6.96 -4.19 -7.89
CA ARG A 118 -5.93 -5.22 -8.02
C ARG A 118 -4.87 -5.09 -6.93
N LEU A 119 -4.45 -3.86 -6.60
CA LEU A 119 -3.56 -3.63 -5.47
C LEU A 119 -4.15 -4.13 -4.14
N HIS A 120 -5.47 -3.95 -3.94
CA HIS A 120 -6.15 -4.45 -2.75
C HIS A 120 -6.05 -5.97 -2.63
N GLU A 121 -6.36 -6.67 -3.73
CA GLU A 121 -6.30 -8.13 -3.80
C GLU A 121 -4.88 -8.61 -3.46
N VAL A 122 -3.87 -8.03 -4.10
CA VAL A 122 -2.44 -8.32 -3.82
C VAL A 122 -2.08 -8.08 -2.36
N VAL A 123 -2.49 -6.96 -1.77
CA VAL A 123 -2.18 -6.65 -0.37
C VAL A 123 -2.82 -7.68 0.58
N VAL A 124 -4.07 -8.08 0.32
CA VAL A 124 -4.76 -9.07 1.15
C VAL A 124 -4.10 -10.44 1.03
N GLU A 125 -3.71 -10.85 -0.17
CA GLU A 125 -2.94 -12.08 -0.40
C GLU A 125 -1.63 -12.07 0.39
N LEU A 126 -0.83 -11.01 0.27
CA LEU A 126 0.45 -10.89 0.97
C LEU A 126 0.28 -10.89 2.50
N LEU A 127 -0.76 -10.25 3.03
CA LEU A 127 -1.05 -10.29 4.47
C LEU A 127 -1.46 -11.69 4.95
N VAL A 128 -2.23 -12.43 4.14
CA VAL A 128 -2.58 -13.82 4.42
C VAL A 128 -1.33 -14.70 4.43
N GLU A 129 -0.47 -14.58 3.43
CA GLU A 129 0.79 -15.33 3.33
C GLU A 129 1.74 -15.04 4.50
N LEU A 130 1.78 -13.78 4.94
CA LEU A 130 2.56 -13.38 6.12
C LEU A 130 2.05 -14.08 7.39
N MET A 131 0.73 -14.10 7.60
CA MET A 131 0.12 -14.79 8.73
C MET A 131 0.36 -16.31 8.67
N GLU A 132 0.28 -16.91 7.48
CA GLU A 132 0.57 -18.33 7.28
C GLU A 132 2.01 -18.66 7.66
N HIS A 133 2.98 -17.88 7.19
CA HIS A 133 4.38 -18.05 7.55
C HIS A 133 4.59 -17.92 9.07
N ALA A 134 3.98 -16.91 9.70
CA ALA A 134 4.09 -16.72 11.15
C ALA A 134 3.52 -17.92 11.93
N LEU A 135 2.36 -18.43 11.53
CA LEU A 135 1.72 -19.59 12.15
C LEU A 135 2.50 -20.89 11.94
N SER A 136 3.14 -21.06 10.78
CA SER A 136 3.97 -22.25 10.49
C SER A 136 5.16 -22.40 11.44
N HIS A 137 5.63 -21.28 12.03
CA HIS A 137 6.70 -21.26 13.02
C HIS A 137 6.20 -21.38 14.47
N ALA A 138 4.89 -21.27 14.71
CA ALA A 138 4.33 -21.44 16.04
C ALA A 138 4.38 -22.92 16.47
N GLU A 139 4.68 -23.16 17.75
CA GLU A 139 4.78 -24.52 18.30
C GLU A 139 3.42 -25.27 18.34
N ASP A 140 2.30 -24.58 18.07
CA ASP A 140 0.94 -25.13 18.08
C ASP A 140 0.46 -25.54 16.67
N GLY A 141 0.81 -26.76 16.27
CA GLY A 141 0.38 -27.35 15.00
C GLY A 141 -1.14 -27.50 14.83
N THR A 142 -1.96 -27.34 15.88
CA THR A 142 -3.42 -27.36 15.72
C THR A 142 -3.99 -26.02 15.25
N ALA A 143 -3.38 -24.89 15.63
CA ALA A 143 -3.77 -23.57 15.14
C ALA A 143 -3.41 -23.41 13.65
N ALA A 144 -2.21 -23.85 13.25
CA ALA A 144 -1.76 -23.82 11.86
C ALA A 144 -2.71 -24.61 10.93
N ALA A 145 -3.06 -25.84 11.29
CA ALA A 145 -3.95 -26.69 10.48
C ALA A 145 -5.40 -26.16 10.39
N GLN A 146 -5.86 -25.36 11.36
CA GLN A 146 -7.17 -24.72 11.30
C GLN A 146 -7.14 -23.49 10.39
N PHE A 147 -6.07 -22.69 10.47
CA PHE A 147 -5.86 -21.55 9.60
C PHE A 147 -5.76 -21.99 8.13
N GLU A 148 -4.95 -23.00 7.82
CA GLU A 148 -4.84 -23.58 6.46
C GLU A 148 -6.21 -23.98 5.89
N GLN A 149 -7.07 -24.61 6.69
CA GLN A 149 -8.43 -24.98 6.26
C GLN A 149 -9.36 -23.80 6.02
N GLN A 150 -9.20 -22.71 6.78
CA GLN A 150 -9.94 -21.47 6.54
C GLN A 150 -9.45 -20.78 5.27
N MET A 151 -8.14 -20.77 5.02
CA MET A 151 -7.55 -20.15 3.83
C MET A 151 -7.95 -20.88 2.54
N LEU A 152 -8.12 -22.21 2.56
CA LEU A 152 -8.65 -22.96 1.41
C LEU A 152 -10.04 -22.52 0.95
N GLN A 153 -10.79 -21.84 1.82
CA GLN A 153 -12.15 -21.36 1.55
C GLN A 153 -12.20 -19.83 1.43
N PHE A 154 -11.09 -19.14 1.65
CA PHE A 154 -11.04 -17.68 1.62
C PHE A 154 -10.91 -17.20 0.18
N ASP A 155 -11.92 -16.49 -0.30
CA ASP A 155 -11.91 -15.85 -1.60
C ASP A 155 -11.51 -14.38 -1.43
N VAL A 156 -10.30 -14.04 -1.88
CA VAL A 156 -9.74 -12.70 -1.78
C VAL A 156 -10.57 -11.70 -2.59
N ALA A 157 -11.02 -12.07 -3.79
CA ALA A 157 -11.77 -11.17 -4.65
C ALA A 157 -13.15 -10.86 -4.04
N GLU A 158 -13.81 -11.87 -3.47
CA GLU A 158 -15.08 -11.67 -2.74
C GLU A 158 -14.88 -10.80 -1.49
N PHE A 159 -13.81 -11.04 -0.73
CA PHE A 159 -13.47 -10.20 0.43
C PHE A 159 -13.24 -8.74 0.02
N VAL A 160 -12.43 -8.51 -1.02
CA VAL A 160 -12.12 -7.16 -1.50
C VAL A 160 -13.38 -6.47 -2.01
N GLU A 161 -14.23 -7.18 -2.76
CA GLU A 161 -15.50 -6.62 -3.23
C GLU A 161 -16.39 -6.19 -2.06
N ALA A 162 -16.63 -7.08 -1.10
CA ALA A 162 -17.44 -6.76 0.07
C ALA A 162 -16.83 -5.62 0.90
N TYR A 163 -15.52 -5.64 1.14
CA TYR A 163 -14.84 -4.62 1.93
C TYR A 163 -14.89 -3.25 1.26
N ARG A 164 -14.80 -3.22 -0.07
CA ARG A 164 -14.86 -1.98 -0.84
C ARG A 164 -16.29 -1.46 -1.01
N ASP A 165 -17.29 -2.33 -1.00
CA ASP A 165 -18.70 -1.91 -1.01
C ASP A 165 -19.16 -1.34 0.35
N GLU A 166 -18.59 -1.83 1.45
CA GLU A 166 -18.89 -1.35 2.81
C GLU A 166 -18.19 -0.04 3.18
N ARG A 167 -17.29 0.46 2.33
CA ARG A 167 -16.51 1.69 2.57
C ARG A 167 -16.66 2.69 1.45
N ASP A 168 -16.84 3.94 1.82
CA ASP A 168 -16.72 5.05 0.89
C ASP A 168 -15.25 5.47 0.81
N PHE A 169 -14.69 5.43 -0.40
CA PHE A 169 -13.31 5.82 -0.69
C PHE A 169 -13.22 7.11 -1.52
N GLU A 170 -14.32 7.85 -1.67
CA GLU A 170 -14.36 9.06 -2.50
C GLU A 170 -13.60 10.26 -1.92
N ASP A 171 -13.17 10.23 -0.65
CA ASP A 171 -12.38 11.30 -0.03
C ASP A 171 -11.21 10.82 0.86
N GLU A 172 -10.50 11.79 1.47
CA GLU A 172 -9.33 11.58 2.34
C GLU A 172 -9.66 10.90 3.69
N PHE A 173 -10.95 10.81 4.03
CA PHE A 173 -11.44 10.19 5.26
C PHE A 173 -12.10 8.85 4.93
N ASP A 174 -11.45 7.78 5.34
CA ASP A 174 -12.02 6.45 5.22
C ASP A 174 -13.25 6.33 6.14
N THR A 175 -14.46 6.30 5.57
CA THR A 175 -15.73 6.22 6.30
C THR A 175 -16.59 5.04 5.84
N PRO A 176 -17.36 4.41 6.75
CA PRO A 176 -18.34 3.41 6.34
C PRO A 176 -19.37 4.02 5.37
N ALA A 177 -19.76 3.27 4.35
CA ALA A 177 -20.79 3.67 3.37
C ALA A 177 -22.22 3.78 3.98
#